data_AF-A0A8H4V1I8-F1
#
_entry.id   AF-A0A8H4V1I8-F1
#
_cell.length_a   1.000
_cell.length_b   1.000
_cell.length_c   1.000
_cell.angle_alpha   90.00
_cell.angle_beta   90.00
_cell.angle_gamma   90.00
#
_symmetry.space_group_name_H-M   'P 1'
#
loop_
_entity.id
_entity.type
_entity.pdbx_description
1 polymer ?
#
loop_
_entity_poly.entity_id
_entity_poly.type
_entity_poly.pdbx_seq_one_letter_code
_entity_poly.pdbx_strand_id
1 'polypeptide(L)'
;MLVDTVAGRIIDDSELKQTVAHRQDFRAWLDKELLTLPQVEKGLKEQSHEFSIALDESTLQNDVRLKAFGYSFEQVSLLLAPMAADSKEALGSMGNDGPLAVLAQQPRLLYEYFRQLFAQVTNPPIDPIREAIVMSLECYVGPQGNLLEIDSTQCHRLMLPSPILTLGEYESIKNINKVHPDWNVSLIDITFEKAKGTQGYLDALDRICDAATEAITAG
;
A
#
# COMPACT_ATOMS: atom_id res chain seq x y z
N MET A 1 -28.88 -2.66 17.66
CA MET A 1 -30.29 -2.55 18.06
C MET A 1 -30.92 -1.32 17.42
N LEU A 2 -32.09 -1.48 16.82
CA LEU A 2 -32.86 -0.42 16.16
C LEU A 2 -34.30 -0.46 16.69
N VAL A 3 -34.97 0.68 16.80
CA VAL A 3 -36.42 0.72 17.05
C VAL A 3 -37.11 1.06 15.74
N ASP A 4 -37.92 0.14 15.22
CA ASP A 4 -38.75 0.37 14.05
C ASP A 4 -40.11 0.90 14.50
N THR A 5 -40.37 2.19 14.22
CA THR A 5 -41.57 2.89 14.63
C THR A 5 -42.80 2.55 13.79
N VAL A 6 -42.62 2.02 12.58
CA VAL A 6 -43.71 1.59 11.70
C VAL A 6 -44.14 0.18 12.08
N ALA A 7 -43.18 -0.72 12.28
CA ALA A 7 -43.45 -2.08 12.75
C ALA A 7 -43.76 -2.15 14.26
N GLY A 8 -43.51 -1.07 15.00
CA GLY A 8 -43.81 -0.96 16.43
C GLY A 8 -42.98 -1.88 17.32
N ARG A 9 -41.76 -2.26 16.90
CA ARG A 9 -40.92 -3.22 17.62
C ARG A 9 -39.44 -2.83 17.65
N ILE A 10 -38.74 -3.41 18.61
CA ILE A 10 -37.28 -3.34 18.69
C ILE A 10 -36.72 -4.49 17.84
N ILE A 11 -35.75 -4.16 16.97
CA ILE A 11 -35.01 -5.09 16.12
C ILE A 11 -33.61 -5.26 16.72
N ASP A 12 -33.23 -6.51 16.96
CA ASP A 12 -31.91 -6.86 17.48
C ASP A 12 -30.80 -6.61 16.44
N ASP A 13 -29.55 -6.48 16.90
CA ASP A 13 -28.40 -6.29 16.01
C ASP A 13 -28.20 -7.46 15.03
N SER A 14 -28.39 -8.70 15.49
CA SER A 14 -28.23 -9.90 14.66
C SER A 14 -29.25 -9.97 13.53
N GLU A 15 -30.52 -9.72 13.84
CA GLU A 15 -31.62 -9.68 12.87
C GLU A 15 -31.42 -8.57 11.83
N LEU A 16 -31.00 -7.37 12.27
CA LEU A 16 -30.70 -6.26 11.38
C LEU A 16 -29.59 -6.60 10.39
N LYS A 17 -28.46 -7.13 10.89
CA LYS A 17 -27.31 -7.52 10.05
C LYS A 17 -27.68 -8.63 9.08
N GLN A 18 -28.45 -9.64 9.50
CA GLN A 18 -28.94 -10.69 8.61
C GLN A 18 -29.82 -10.11 7.51
N THR A 19 -30.75 -9.21 7.84
CA THR A 19 -31.65 -8.59 6.85
C THR A 19 -30.86 -7.84 5.78
N VAL A 20 -29.81 -7.11 6.17
CA VAL A 20 -28.93 -6.40 5.23
C VAL A 20 -28.09 -7.37 4.41
N ALA A 21 -27.49 -8.39 5.03
CA ALA A 21 -26.65 -9.38 4.37
C ALA A 21 -27.41 -10.23 3.33
N HIS A 22 -28.73 -10.41 3.49
CA HIS A 22 -29.56 -11.17 2.53
C HIS A 22 -30.15 -10.30 1.40
N ARG A 23 -29.82 -9.00 1.32
CA ARG A 23 -30.31 -8.15 0.22
C ARG A 23 -29.78 -8.57 -1.15
N GLN A 24 -28.57 -9.13 -1.18
CA GLN A 24 -27.88 -9.62 -2.36
C GLN A 24 -27.04 -10.85 -1.98
N ASP A 25 -26.63 -11.64 -2.97
CA ASP A 25 -25.67 -12.71 -2.77
C ASP A 25 -24.23 -12.16 -2.79
N PHE A 26 -23.88 -11.42 -1.73
CA PHE A 26 -22.55 -10.80 -1.60
C PHE A 26 -21.42 -11.84 -1.64
N ARG A 27 -21.68 -13.08 -1.23
CA ARG A 27 -20.67 -14.15 -1.28
C ARG A 27 -20.36 -14.52 -2.71
N ALA A 28 -21.39 -14.76 -3.53
CA ALA A 28 -21.20 -15.04 -4.95
C ALA A 28 -20.52 -13.88 -5.69
N TRP A 29 -20.77 -12.63 -5.28
CA TRP A 29 -20.09 -11.46 -5.86
C TRP A 29 -18.60 -11.47 -5.58
N LEU A 30 -18.20 -11.69 -4.32
CA LEU A 30 -16.79 -11.78 -3.95
C LEU A 30 -16.09 -12.95 -4.63
N ASP A 31 -16.72 -14.14 -4.64
CA ASP A 31 -16.13 -15.34 -5.25
C ASP A 31 -15.92 -15.19 -6.77
N LYS A 32 -16.74 -14.36 -7.43
CA LYS A 32 -16.68 -14.13 -8.88
C LYS A 32 -15.75 -12.98 -9.26
N GLU A 33 -15.81 -11.86 -8.54
CA GLU A 33 -15.22 -10.58 -8.99
C GLU A 33 -13.92 -10.24 -8.26
N LEU A 34 -13.75 -10.66 -7.00
CA LEU A 34 -12.59 -10.27 -6.21
C LEU A 34 -11.32 -10.98 -6.70
N LEU A 35 -10.29 -10.20 -6.98
CA LEU A 35 -8.98 -10.72 -7.35
C LEU A 35 -8.07 -10.80 -6.13
N THR A 36 -7.28 -11.86 -6.05
CA THR A 36 -6.27 -12.05 -5.01
C THR A 36 -4.92 -12.33 -5.64
N LEU A 37 -3.83 -11.88 -5.00
CA LEU A 37 -2.46 -12.14 -5.49
C LEU A 37 -2.19 -13.63 -5.78
N PRO A 38 -2.57 -14.60 -4.93
CA PRO A 38 -2.36 -16.01 -5.24
C PRO A 38 -3.06 -16.49 -6.52
N GLN A 39 -4.22 -15.93 -6.87
CA GLN A 39 -4.91 -16.25 -8.12
C GLN A 39 -4.14 -15.67 -9.33
N VAL A 40 -3.68 -14.43 -9.23
CA VAL A 40 -2.89 -13.76 -10.28
C VAL A 40 -1.58 -14.52 -10.51
N GLU A 41 -0.84 -14.83 -9.45
CA GLU A 41 0.42 -15.59 -9.52
C GLU A 41 0.22 -16.97 -10.14
N LYS A 42 -0.88 -17.67 -9.78
CA LYS A 42 -1.20 -18.96 -10.36
C LYS A 42 -1.46 -18.86 -11.86
N GLY A 43 -2.26 -17.88 -12.29
CA GLY A 43 -2.51 -17.65 -13.72
C GLY A 43 -1.25 -17.33 -14.51
N LEU A 44 -0.34 -16.53 -13.94
CA LEU A 44 0.95 -16.22 -14.57
C LEU A 44 1.85 -17.46 -14.70
N LYS A 45 1.92 -18.30 -13.66
CA LYS A 45 2.67 -19.57 -13.70
C LYS A 45 2.10 -20.54 -14.75
N GLU A 46 0.78 -20.63 -14.87
CA GLU A 46 0.12 -21.47 -15.89
C GLU A 46 0.43 -20.99 -17.32
N GLN A 47 0.63 -19.69 -17.52
CA GLN A 47 1.10 -19.12 -18.78
C GLN A 47 2.63 -19.24 -18.98
N SER A 48 3.34 -19.99 -18.13
CA SER A 48 4.80 -20.13 -18.14
C SER A 48 5.54 -18.79 -18.02
N HIS A 49 4.94 -17.81 -17.32
CA HIS A 49 5.62 -16.59 -16.93
C HIS A 49 6.34 -16.79 -15.60
N GLU A 50 7.63 -17.10 -15.70
CA GLU A 50 8.54 -17.06 -14.56
C GLU A 50 9.24 -15.70 -14.48
N PHE A 51 9.30 -15.14 -13.28
CA PHE A 51 10.03 -13.91 -13.00
C PHE A 51 11.37 -14.25 -12.38
N SER A 52 12.46 -13.91 -13.05
CA SER A 52 13.80 -13.94 -12.45
C SER A 52 14.09 -12.59 -11.80
N ILE A 53 14.10 -12.55 -10.47
CA ILE A 53 14.67 -11.42 -9.74
C ILE A 53 16.19 -11.54 -9.85
N ALA A 54 16.78 -10.80 -10.79
CA ALA A 54 18.22 -10.72 -10.91
C ALA A 54 18.73 -9.68 -9.91
N LEU A 55 19.31 -10.15 -8.81
CA LEU A 55 20.14 -9.30 -7.97
C LEU A 55 21.43 -9.01 -8.73
N ASP A 56 21.89 -7.76 -8.70
CA ASP A 56 23.20 -7.44 -9.20
C ASP A 56 24.30 -8.01 -8.27
N GLU A 57 25.54 -8.06 -8.76
CA GLU A 57 26.68 -8.53 -7.96
C GLU A 57 27.12 -7.50 -6.91
N SER A 58 26.40 -6.38 -6.76
CA SER A 58 26.81 -5.32 -5.86
C SER A 58 26.60 -5.75 -4.41
N THR A 59 27.63 -5.55 -3.59
CA THR A 59 27.49 -5.73 -2.14
C THR A 59 26.81 -4.50 -1.55
N LEU A 60 26.07 -4.69 -0.45
CA LEU A 60 25.40 -3.61 0.27
C LEU A 60 26.34 -2.44 0.62
N GLN A 61 27.62 -2.72 0.88
CA GLN A 61 28.62 -1.69 1.20
C GLN A 61 29.01 -0.81 0.01
N ASN A 62 28.91 -1.36 -1.21
CA ASN A 62 29.34 -0.72 -2.44
C ASN A 62 28.16 -0.21 -3.29
N ASP A 63 26.92 -0.44 -2.86
CA ASP A 63 25.75 0.01 -3.58
C ASP A 63 25.62 1.55 -3.51
N VAL A 64 25.85 2.19 -4.65
CA VAL A 64 25.75 3.65 -4.81
C VAL A 64 24.33 4.16 -4.63
N ARG A 65 23.30 3.32 -4.81
CA ARG A 65 21.89 3.68 -4.64
C ARG A 65 21.60 3.99 -3.18
N LEU A 66 22.15 3.20 -2.25
CA LEU A 66 22.00 3.48 -0.81
C LEU A 66 22.47 4.88 -0.45
N LYS A 67 23.65 5.27 -0.94
CA LYS A 67 24.19 6.63 -0.74
C LYS A 67 23.32 7.69 -1.41
N ALA A 68 22.81 7.43 -2.62
CA ALA A 68 21.93 8.35 -3.34
C ALA A 68 20.61 8.59 -2.59
N PHE A 69 20.08 7.57 -1.91
CA PHE A 69 18.88 7.64 -1.07
C PHE A 69 19.17 8.00 0.40
N GLY A 70 20.39 8.42 0.73
CA GLY A 70 20.75 8.92 2.06
C GLY A 70 20.92 7.84 3.13
N TYR A 71 21.02 6.56 2.76
CA TYR A 71 21.29 5.48 3.72
C TYR A 71 22.72 5.54 4.24
N SER A 72 22.87 5.60 5.55
CA SER A 72 24.15 5.47 6.25
C SER A 72 24.42 4.01 6.65
N PHE A 73 25.68 3.69 6.90
CA PHE A 73 26.06 2.39 7.46
C PHE A 73 25.32 2.10 8.77
N GLU A 74 25.17 3.13 9.62
CA GLU A 74 24.46 3.01 10.88
C GLU A 74 22.98 2.67 10.68
N GLN A 75 22.27 3.33 9.75
CA GLN A 75 20.87 3.01 9.45
C GLN A 75 20.72 1.57 8.96
N VAL A 76 21.63 1.12 8.10
CA VAL A 76 21.60 -0.25 7.59
C VAL A 76 21.89 -1.27 8.71
N SER A 77 22.94 -1.06 9.50
CA SER A 77 23.37 -2.01 10.52
C SER A 77 22.53 -2.00 11.79
N LEU A 78 22.02 -0.84 12.22
CA LEU A 78 21.26 -0.70 13.47
C LEU A 78 19.75 -0.77 13.26
N LEU A 79 19.22 -0.46 12.07
CA LEU A 79 17.78 -0.47 11.81
C LEU A 79 17.39 -1.62 10.86
N LEU A 80 17.96 -1.66 9.66
CA LEU A 80 17.55 -2.64 8.64
C LEU A 80 17.96 -4.09 9.00
N ALA A 81 19.19 -4.29 9.45
CA ALA A 81 19.70 -5.63 9.76
C ALA A 81 18.91 -6.32 10.90
N PRO A 82 18.57 -5.66 12.03
CA PRO A 82 17.69 -6.25 13.03
C PRO A 82 16.28 -6.56 12.52
N MET A 83 15.69 -5.71 11.68
CA MET A 83 14.39 -6.02 11.06
C MET A 83 14.44 -7.30 10.23
N ALA A 84 15.51 -7.50 9.47
CA ALA A 84 15.70 -8.71 8.68
C ALA A 84 15.99 -9.96 9.54
N ALA A 85 16.75 -9.81 10.62
CA ALA A 85 17.15 -10.94 11.47
C ALA A 85 16.05 -11.37 12.45
N ASP A 86 15.40 -10.41 13.11
CA ASP A 86 14.51 -10.65 14.26
C ASP A 86 13.03 -10.45 13.92
N SER A 87 12.71 -9.99 12.70
CA SER A 87 11.34 -9.62 12.28
C SER A 87 10.67 -8.59 13.20
N LYS A 88 11.48 -7.70 13.79
CA LYS A 88 11.05 -6.63 14.69
C LYS A 88 11.80 -5.35 14.39
N GLU A 89 11.16 -4.21 14.62
CA GLU A 89 11.86 -2.93 14.55
C GLU A 89 12.97 -2.84 15.60
N ALA A 90 13.99 -2.06 15.28
CA ALA A 90 15.10 -1.82 16.19
C ALA A 90 14.64 -0.97 17.39
N LEU A 91 14.99 -1.43 18.60
CA LEU A 91 14.72 -0.69 19.84
C LEU A 91 15.91 0.21 20.19
N GLY A 92 15.61 1.47 20.49
CA GLY A 92 16.56 2.46 21.00
C GLY A 92 16.17 2.95 22.39
N SER A 93 17.04 3.75 22.99
CA SER A 93 16.75 4.49 24.23
C SER A 93 17.27 5.92 24.13
N MET A 94 16.93 6.75 25.12
CA MET A 94 17.13 8.22 25.12
C MET A 94 16.25 8.98 24.12
N GLY A 95 16.21 10.30 24.28
CA GLY A 95 15.51 11.20 23.37
C GLY A 95 16.28 11.41 22.06
N ASN A 96 15.61 11.96 21.05
CA ASN A 96 16.25 12.41 19.84
C ASN A 96 16.81 13.82 20.03
N ASP A 97 18.12 13.92 20.31
CA ASP A 97 18.84 15.19 20.46
C ASP A 97 19.28 15.80 19.12
N GLY A 98 18.90 15.18 17.99
CA GLY A 98 19.15 15.70 16.66
C GLY A 98 18.37 17.00 16.39
N PRO A 99 18.94 17.94 15.61
CA PRO A 99 18.21 19.14 15.21
C PRO A 99 16.96 18.76 14.41
N LEU A 100 15.92 19.60 14.47
CA LEU A 100 14.78 19.50 13.55
C LEU A 100 15.28 19.52 12.11
N ALA A 101 14.61 18.78 11.21
CA ALA A 101 15.07 18.61 9.84
C ALA A 101 15.32 19.95 9.11
N VAL A 102 14.48 20.96 9.36
CA VAL A 102 14.62 22.32 8.81
C VAL A 102 15.83 23.11 9.34
N LEU A 103 16.35 22.74 10.51
CA LEU A 103 17.52 23.39 11.15
C LEU A 103 18.81 22.60 10.94
N ALA A 104 18.74 21.39 10.38
CA ALA A 104 19.89 20.55 10.16
C ALA A 104 20.80 21.15 9.08
N GLN A 105 22.12 21.11 9.31
CA GLN A 105 23.11 21.51 8.30
C GLN A 105 23.33 20.43 7.23
N GLN A 106 23.05 19.16 7.57
CA GLN A 106 23.15 18.04 6.66
C GLN A 106 21.83 17.84 5.90
N PRO A 107 21.87 17.38 4.63
CA PRO A 107 20.68 17.03 3.88
C PRO A 107 19.81 16.02 4.65
N ARG A 108 18.51 16.31 4.74
CA ARG A 108 17.53 15.43 5.39
C ARG A 108 16.57 14.85 4.38
N LEU A 109 16.12 13.62 4.63
CA LEU A 109 15.15 12.96 3.78
C LEU A 109 13.75 13.54 4.00
N LEU A 110 12.91 13.49 2.96
CA LEU A 110 11.59 14.11 2.96
C LEU A 110 10.73 13.67 4.16
N TYR A 111 10.78 12.39 4.52
CA TYR A 111 9.99 11.85 5.62
C TYR A 111 10.40 12.40 7.01
N GLU A 112 11.60 12.98 7.17
CA GLU A 112 12.01 13.59 8.45
C GLU A 112 11.26 14.91 8.75
N TYR A 113 10.64 15.51 7.74
CA TYR A 113 9.81 16.71 7.87
C TYR A 113 8.39 16.39 8.34
N PHE A 114 7.95 15.13 8.23
CA PHE A 114 6.64 14.69 8.66
C PHE A 114 6.71 14.09 10.07
N ARG A 115 5.74 14.45 10.92
CA ARG A 115 5.61 13.90 12.28
C ARG A 115 4.34 13.09 12.36
N GLN A 116 4.45 11.89 12.92
CA GLN A 116 3.30 11.03 13.17
C GLN A 116 2.42 11.72 14.21
N LEU A 117 1.16 11.93 13.84
CA LEU A 117 0.15 12.39 14.79
C LEU A 117 -0.26 11.23 15.69
N PHE A 118 -0.59 11.55 16.94
CA PHE A 118 -1.12 10.58 17.88
C PHE A 118 -2.30 11.18 18.64
N ALA A 119 -3.23 10.31 19.01
CA ALA A 119 -4.42 10.72 19.74
C ALA A 119 -4.07 11.00 21.20
N GLN A 120 -4.62 12.09 21.74
CA GLN A 120 -4.51 12.45 23.15
C GLN A 120 -5.88 12.89 23.64
N VAL A 121 -6.37 12.27 24.73
CA VAL A 121 -7.62 12.60 25.43
C VAL A 121 -8.90 12.37 24.62
N THR A 122 -9.01 12.92 23.40
CA THR A 122 -10.21 12.92 22.57
C THR A 122 -10.64 11.53 22.10
N ASN A 123 -9.67 10.65 21.86
CA ASN A 123 -9.89 9.27 21.47
C ASN A 123 -8.71 8.41 21.97
N PRO A 124 -8.94 7.20 22.48
CA PRO A 124 -7.88 6.34 22.97
C PRO A 124 -7.07 5.70 21.82
N PRO A 125 -5.75 5.51 21.97
CA PRO A 125 -4.99 4.65 21.06
C PRO A 125 -5.37 3.17 21.28
N ILE A 126 -5.23 2.36 20.23
CA ILE A 126 -5.45 0.90 20.25
C ILE A 126 -4.13 0.20 20.55
N ASP A 127 -4.14 -0.89 21.32
CA ASP A 127 -2.96 -1.75 21.52
C ASP A 127 -2.74 -2.66 20.29
N PRO A 128 -1.70 -2.42 19.46
CA PRO A 128 -1.53 -3.16 18.20
C PRO A 128 -1.14 -4.62 18.40
N ILE A 129 -0.80 -5.04 19.62
CA ILE A 129 -0.41 -6.43 19.94
C ILE A 129 -1.59 -7.16 20.59
N ARG A 130 -2.19 -6.58 21.63
CA ARG A 130 -3.28 -7.24 22.38
C ARG A 130 -4.62 -7.16 21.67
N GLU A 131 -4.83 -6.13 20.86
CA GLU A 131 -6.07 -5.89 20.11
C GLU A 131 -5.88 -6.06 18.59
N ALA A 132 -4.86 -6.82 18.18
CA ALA A 132 -4.54 -7.03 16.76
C ALA A 132 -5.74 -7.55 15.93
N ILE A 133 -6.66 -8.31 16.53
CA ILE A 133 -7.83 -8.87 15.84
C ILE A 133 -8.82 -7.82 15.31
N VAL A 134 -8.81 -6.60 15.85
CA VAL A 134 -9.67 -5.50 15.37
C VAL A 134 -8.95 -4.57 14.39
N MET A 135 -7.70 -4.86 14.06
CA MET A 135 -6.89 -4.10 13.10
C MET A 135 -6.70 -4.91 11.80
N SER A 136 -6.57 -4.21 10.68
CA SER A 136 -6.26 -4.83 9.38
C SER A 136 -5.33 -3.93 8.56
N LEU A 137 -4.41 -4.56 7.84
CA LEU A 137 -3.57 -3.92 6.82
C LEU A 137 -4.05 -4.24 5.40
N GLU A 138 -5.17 -4.95 5.27
CA GLU A 138 -5.73 -5.30 3.97
C GLU A 138 -6.01 -4.02 3.18
N CYS A 139 -5.53 -4.00 1.94
CA CYS A 139 -5.77 -2.91 1.02
C CYS A 139 -6.33 -3.43 -0.30
N TYR A 140 -7.25 -2.67 -0.86
CA TYR A 140 -7.88 -2.99 -2.13
C TYR A 140 -7.36 -2.02 -3.17
N VAL A 141 -6.84 -2.54 -4.28
CA VAL A 141 -6.31 -1.78 -5.42
C VAL A 141 -7.29 -1.93 -6.58
N GLY A 142 -7.28 -0.98 -7.52
CA GLY A 142 -8.15 -0.98 -8.70
C GLY A 142 -9.30 0.04 -8.61
N PRO A 143 -10.18 0.07 -9.63
CA PRO A 143 -11.22 1.07 -9.76
C PRO A 143 -12.19 1.04 -8.58
N GLN A 144 -12.70 2.22 -8.20
CA GLN A 144 -13.74 2.37 -7.20
C GLN A 144 -15.07 2.65 -7.90
N GLY A 145 -16.10 1.90 -7.55
CA GLY A 145 -17.46 2.12 -8.07
C GLY A 145 -18.22 3.21 -7.32
N ASN A 146 -19.46 3.46 -7.75
CA ASN A 146 -20.35 4.45 -7.12
C ASN A 146 -20.89 3.96 -5.78
N LEU A 147 -20.53 4.62 -4.67
CA LEU A 147 -20.96 4.26 -3.30
C LEU A 147 -22.49 4.18 -3.12
N LEU A 148 -23.27 4.89 -3.95
CA LEU A 148 -24.73 4.93 -3.84
C LEU A 148 -25.42 3.73 -4.51
N GLU A 149 -24.69 2.95 -5.31
CA GLU A 149 -25.20 1.78 -6.02
C GLU A 149 -24.79 0.49 -5.30
N ILE A 150 -25.58 -0.56 -5.50
CA ILE A 150 -25.32 -1.91 -4.99
C ILE A 150 -25.11 -2.82 -6.20
N ASP A 151 -23.86 -2.96 -6.65
CA ASP A 151 -23.51 -3.65 -7.90
C ASP A 151 -22.30 -4.58 -7.69
N SER A 152 -22.36 -5.80 -8.25
CA SER A 152 -21.28 -6.79 -8.13
C SER A 152 -19.96 -6.32 -8.71
N THR A 153 -19.97 -5.48 -9.75
CA THR A 153 -18.76 -4.94 -10.40
C THR A 153 -17.89 -4.12 -9.43
N GLN A 154 -18.45 -3.61 -8.33
CA GLN A 154 -17.70 -2.89 -7.28
C GLN A 154 -16.74 -3.80 -6.52
N CYS A 155 -16.97 -5.12 -6.54
CA CYS A 155 -16.09 -6.13 -5.95
C CYS A 155 -14.86 -6.44 -6.82
N HIS A 156 -14.83 -5.95 -8.07
CA HIS A 156 -13.75 -6.20 -9.02
C HIS A 156 -12.48 -5.41 -8.70
N ARG A 157 -11.82 -5.81 -7.60
CA ARG A 157 -10.65 -5.17 -7.01
C ARG A 157 -9.61 -6.22 -6.64
N LEU A 158 -8.35 -5.80 -6.62
CA LEU A 158 -7.25 -6.64 -6.14
C LEU A 158 -7.12 -6.47 -4.63
N MET A 159 -7.41 -7.52 -3.87
CA MET A 159 -7.19 -7.57 -2.43
C MET A 159 -5.73 -7.95 -2.14
N LEU A 160 -5.05 -7.08 -1.42
CA LEU A 160 -3.72 -7.28 -0.88
C LEU A 160 -3.81 -7.44 0.65
N PRO A 161 -3.13 -8.42 1.25
CA PRO A 161 -3.13 -8.60 2.70
C PRO A 161 -2.36 -7.50 3.45
N SER A 162 -1.46 -6.80 2.75
CA SER A 162 -0.60 -5.75 3.28
C SER A 162 -0.21 -4.78 2.17
N PRO A 163 0.07 -3.51 2.46
CA PRO A 163 0.65 -2.57 1.50
C PRO A 163 2.12 -2.89 1.15
N ILE A 164 2.76 -3.80 1.88
CA ILE A 164 4.14 -4.23 1.62
C ILE A 164 4.12 -5.40 0.65
N LEU A 165 4.81 -5.24 -0.47
CA LEU A 165 4.92 -6.25 -1.52
C LEU A 165 6.34 -6.82 -1.55
N THR A 166 6.43 -8.14 -1.69
CA THR A 166 7.64 -8.79 -2.15
C THR A 166 7.88 -8.48 -3.62
N LEU A 167 9.12 -8.70 -4.08
CA LEU A 167 9.48 -8.48 -5.49
C LEU A 167 8.66 -9.38 -6.44
N GLY A 168 8.31 -10.60 -6.01
CA GLY A 168 7.46 -11.50 -6.80
C GLY A 168 6.02 -11.02 -6.91
N GLU A 169 5.45 -10.53 -5.81
CA GLU A 169 4.10 -9.94 -5.82
C GLU A 169 4.07 -8.66 -6.67
N TYR A 170 5.09 -7.81 -6.56
CA TYR A 170 5.22 -6.61 -7.40
C TYR A 170 5.25 -6.94 -8.90
N GLU A 171 6.09 -7.89 -9.33
CA GLU A 171 6.14 -8.32 -10.73
C GLU A 171 4.84 -8.98 -11.17
N SER A 172 4.13 -9.68 -10.27
CA SER A 172 2.83 -10.26 -10.57
C SER A 172 1.76 -9.19 -10.82
N ILE A 173 1.73 -8.14 -10.00
CA ILE A 173 0.84 -6.99 -10.21
C ILE A 173 1.17 -6.29 -11.53
N LYS A 174 2.45 -6.06 -11.81
CA LYS A 174 2.88 -5.40 -13.05
C LYS A 174 2.45 -6.14 -14.32
N ASN A 175 2.29 -7.46 -14.24
CA ASN A 175 1.89 -8.32 -15.36
C ASN A 175 0.46 -8.84 -15.23
N ILE A 176 -0.36 -8.29 -14.32
CA ILE A 176 -1.72 -8.76 -14.07
C ILE A 176 -2.59 -8.77 -15.34
N ASN A 177 -2.34 -7.82 -16.25
CA ASN A 177 -3.02 -7.66 -17.53
C ASN A 177 -2.94 -8.90 -18.44
N LYS A 178 -1.97 -9.78 -18.21
CA LYS A 178 -1.81 -11.04 -18.98
C LYS A 178 -2.79 -12.13 -18.56
N VAL A 179 -3.24 -12.09 -17.31
CA VAL A 179 -4.23 -13.02 -16.76
C VAL A 179 -5.62 -12.37 -16.75
N HIS A 180 -5.67 -11.06 -16.50
CA HIS A 180 -6.88 -10.23 -16.45
C HIS A 180 -6.76 -9.08 -17.46
N PRO A 181 -7.15 -9.28 -18.73
CA PRO A 181 -6.95 -8.30 -19.81
C PRO A 181 -7.63 -6.94 -19.60
N ASP A 182 -8.60 -6.88 -18.70
CA ASP A 182 -9.33 -5.70 -18.26
C ASP A 182 -8.58 -4.88 -17.20
N TRP A 183 -7.48 -5.41 -16.64
CA TRP A 183 -6.62 -4.69 -15.72
C TRP A 183 -5.43 -4.06 -16.43
N ASN A 184 -5.45 -2.74 -16.58
CA ASN A 184 -4.35 -2.00 -17.16
C ASN A 184 -3.38 -1.51 -16.09
N VAL A 185 -2.08 -1.58 -16.40
CA VAL A 185 -0.99 -1.15 -15.52
C VAL A 185 -0.05 -0.26 -16.30
N SER A 186 0.21 0.93 -15.75
CA SER A 186 1.17 1.88 -16.30
C SER A 186 2.34 2.07 -15.35
N LEU A 187 3.56 2.10 -15.91
CA LEU A 187 4.79 2.38 -15.19
C LEU A 187 5.22 3.81 -15.48
N ILE A 188 5.25 4.65 -14.44
CA ILE A 188 5.60 6.06 -14.56
C ILE A 188 7.03 6.25 -14.05
N ASP A 189 7.89 6.78 -14.92
CA ASP A 189 9.25 7.12 -14.54
C ASP A 189 9.29 8.41 -13.70
N ILE A 190 9.60 8.22 -12.42
CA ILE A 190 9.71 9.30 -11.42
C ILE A 190 11.11 9.93 -11.36
N THR A 191 12.02 9.57 -12.25
CA THR A 191 13.38 10.13 -12.30
C THR A 191 13.45 11.40 -13.14
N PHE A 192 14.54 12.16 -12.98
CA PHE A 192 14.81 13.34 -13.79
C PHE A 192 16.31 13.53 -14.03
N GLU A 193 16.66 14.23 -15.11
CA GLU A 193 18.05 14.50 -15.44
C GLU A 193 18.66 15.52 -14.47
N LYS A 194 19.72 15.10 -13.76
CA LYS A 194 20.49 15.97 -12.85
C LYS A 194 20.95 17.27 -13.51
N ALA A 195 21.32 17.23 -14.79
CA ALA A 195 21.82 18.39 -15.53
C ALA A 195 20.81 19.54 -15.65
N LYS A 196 19.51 19.25 -15.55
CA LYS A 196 18.43 20.25 -15.63
C LYS A 196 18.20 21.01 -14.32
N GLY A 197 18.90 20.63 -13.24
CA GLY A 197 18.86 21.32 -11.96
C GLY A 197 17.44 21.39 -11.35
N THR A 198 17.16 22.47 -10.62
CA THR A 198 15.89 22.67 -9.93
C THR A 198 14.71 22.79 -10.89
N GLN A 199 14.89 23.43 -12.05
CA GLN A 199 13.82 23.54 -13.03
C GLN A 199 13.43 22.15 -13.54
N GLY A 200 14.40 21.31 -13.88
CA GLY A 200 14.11 19.94 -14.31
C GLY A 200 13.44 19.06 -13.24
N TYR A 201 13.66 19.36 -11.95
CA TYR A 201 12.93 18.70 -10.87
C TYR A 201 11.44 19.12 -10.87
N LEU A 202 11.16 20.42 -10.99
CA LEU A 202 9.77 20.93 -11.07
C LEU A 202 9.06 20.38 -12.31
N ASP A 203 9.71 20.46 -13.47
CA ASP A 203 9.16 19.93 -14.73
C ASP A 203 8.90 18.41 -14.65
N ALA A 204 9.71 17.67 -13.88
CA ALA A 204 9.50 16.26 -13.66
C ALA A 204 8.29 15.97 -12.78
N LEU A 205 8.00 16.80 -11.76
CA LEU A 205 6.78 16.66 -10.97
C LEU A 205 5.53 16.85 -11.83
N ASP A 206 5.51 17.89 -12.66
CA ASP A 206 4.40 18.15 -13.58
C ASP A 206 4.24 16.98 -14.57
N ARG A 207 5.33 16.52 -15.18
CA ARG A 207 5.34 15.37 -16.09
C ARG A 207 4.81 14.09 -15.44
N ILE A 208 5.14 13.83 -14.17
CA ILE A 208 4.65 12.65 -13.44
C ILE A 208 3.13 12.75 -13.24
N CYS A 209 2.63 13.92 -12.86
CA CYS A 209 1.19 14.16 -12.69
C CYS A 209 0.43 14.02 -14.02
N ASP A 210 0.98 14.55 -15.11
CA ASP A 210 0.40 14.46 -16.45
C ASP A 210 0.39 13.00 -16.93
N ALA A 211 1.53 12.29 -16.83
CA ALA A 211 1.62 10.89 -17.23
C ALA A 211 0.65 9.99 -16.43
N ALA A 212 0.45 10.27 -15.14
CA ALA A 212 -0.55 9.57 -14.33
C ALA A 212 -1.98 9.83 -14.82
N THR A 213 -2.29 11.09 -15.13
CA THR A 213 -3.62 11.49 -15.63
C THR A 213 -3.91 10.90 -17.00
N GLU A 214 -2.93 10.91 -17.90
CA GLU A 214 -3.02 10.29 -19.23
C GLU A 214 -3.22 8.79 -19.13
N ALA A 215 -2.45 8.11 -18.26
CA ALA A 215 -2.61 6.67 -18.03
C ALA A 215 -4.02 6.33 -17.53
N ILE A 216 -4.54 7.07 -16.54
CA ILE A 216 -5.91 6.88 -16.03
C ILE A 216 -6.96 7.13 -17.13
N THR A 217 -6.75 8.12 -17.99
CA THR A 217 -7.70 8.48 -19.05
C THR A 217 -7.70 7.47 -20.21
N ALA A 218 -6.54 6.88 -20.50
CA ALA A 218 -6.41 5.83 -21.50
C ALA A 218 -7.09 4.51 -21.07
N GLY A 219 -7.36 4.35 -19.77
CA GLY A 219 -7.84 3.13 -19.14
C GLY A 219 -6.66 2.26 -18.78
#